data_AF-A0A315AY88-F1
#
_entry.id   AF-A0A315AY88-F1
#
_cell.length_a   1.000
_cell.length_b   1.000
_cell.length_c   1.000
_cell.angle_alpha   90.00
_cell.angle_beta   90.00
_cell.angle_gamma   90.00
#
_symmetry.space_group_name_H-M   'P 1'
#
loop_
_entity.id
_entity.type
_entity.pdbx_description
1 polymer ?
#
loop_
_entity_poly.entity_id
_entity_poly.type
_entity_poly.pdbx_seq_one_letter_code
_entity_poly.pdbx_strand_id
1 'polypeptide(L)'
;MTPHTARNWLLGKSIPTQDKLRVLADWLQVSPDELRFGRSGGAIKAAEATTDPASLSMADREMVSRYLGLDVNDRKTVREVVTALSLAASHKPKA
;
A
#
# COMPACT_ATOMS: atom_id res chain seq x y z
N MET A 1 11.26 21.74 13.27
CA MET A 1 11.22 20.38 13.85
C MET A 1 12.51 19.68 13.48
N THR A 2 13.24 19.09 14.42
CA THR A 2 14.53 18.46 14.10
C THR A 2 14.36 16.99 13.69
N PRO A 3 15.24 16.43 12.84
CA PRO A 3 15.19 15.02 12.43
C PRO A 3 15.21 14.06 13.61
N HIS A 4 15.92 14.44 14.69
CA HIS A 4 15.98 13.67 15.93
C HIS A 4 14.61 13.53 16.60
N THR A 5 13.77 14.58 16.56
CA THR A 5 12.41 14.52 17.10
C THR A 5 11.52 13.59 16.29
N ALA A 6 11.62 13.62 14.95
CA ALA A 6 10.89 12.69 14.08
C ALA A 6 11.24 11.22 14.41
N ARG A 7 12.54 10.95 14.57
CA ARG A 7 13.06 9.63 14.94
C ARG A 7 12.51 9.16 16.29
N ASN A 8 12.40 10.03 17.29
CA ASN A 8 11.85 9.65 18.59
C ASN A 8 10.34 9.33 18.53
N TRP A 9 9.58 9.90 17.60
CA TRP A 9 8.18 9.52 17.36
C TRP A 9 8.07 8.16 16.69
N LEU A 10 8.87 7.91 15.66
CA LEU A 10 8.91 6.62 14.96
C LEU A 10 9.35 5.48 15.89
N LEU A 11 10.19 5.77 16.89
CA LEU A 11 10.63 4.81 17.90
C LEU A 11 9.68 4.71 19.11
N GLY A 12 8.54 5.41 19.12
CA GLY A 12 7.59 5.40 20.22
C GLY A 12 8.10 6.05 21.52
N LYS A 13 9.22 6.79 21.47
CA LYS A 13 9.84 7.45 22.63
C LYS A 13 9.16 8.77 23.01
N SER A 14 8.29 9.31 22.16
CA SER A 14 7.55 10.54 22.41
C SER A 14 6.24 10.53 21.59
N ILE A 15 5.17 11.15 22.10
CA ILE A 15 3.89 11.28 21.39
C ILE A 15 3.88 12.61 20.60
N PRO A 16 3.67 12.61 19.27
CA PRO A 16 3.56 13.84 18.49
C PRO A 16 2.26 14.62 18.75
N THR A 17 2.30 15.93 18.51
CA THR A 17 1.12 16.80 18.47
C THR A 17 0.25 16.50 17.24
N GLN A 18 -1.06 16.76 17.32
CA GLN A 18 -2.05 16.36 16.30
C GLN A 18 -1.72 16.83 14.87
N ASP A 19 -1.23 18.06 14.71
CA ASP A 19 -0.80 18.62 13.43
C ASP A 19 0.29 17.76 12.77
N LYS A 20 1.33 17.41 13.53
CA LYS A 20 2.48 16.65 13.04
C LYS A 20 2.16 15.18 12.81
N LEU A 21 1.19 14.68 13.57
CA LEU A 21 0.66 13.33 13.39
C LEU A 21 -0.04 13.21 12.03
N ARG A 22 -0.82 14.22 11.60
CA ARG A 22 -1.41 14.24 10.25
C ARG A 22 -0.37 14.30 9.14
N VAL A 23 0.67 15.12 9.30
CA VAL A 23 1.75 15.20 8.31
C VAL A 23 2.52 13.88 8.23
N LEU A 24 2.78 13.22 9.36
CA LEU A 24 3.37 11.88 9.36
C LEU A 24 2.46 10.84 8.72
N ALA A 25 1.16 10.89 8.98
CA ALA A 25 0.16 10.03 8.35
C ALA A 25 0.15 10.19 6.83
N ASP A 26 0.21 11.44 6.34
CA ASP A 26 0.32 11.76 4.92
C ASP A 26 1.63 11.21 4.32
N TRP A 27 2.77 11.42 4.97
CA TRP A 27 4.07 10.92 4.47
C TRP A 27 4.19 9.40 4.49
N LEU A 28 3.66 8.75 5.53
CA LEU A 28 3.70 7.31 5.72
C LEU A 28 2.53 6.59 5.02
N GLN A 29 1.57 7.34 4.45
CA GLN A 29 0.36 6.83 3.82
C GLN A 29 -0.46 5.90 4.75
N VAL A 30 -0.55 6.27 6.03
CA VAL A 30 -1.31 5.54 7.07
C VAL A 30 -2.29 6.48 7.78
N SER A 31 -3.34 5.96 8.42
CA SER A 31 -4.32 6.82 9.08
C SER A 31 -3.74 7.47 10.35
N PRO A 32 -4.07 8.74 10.66
CA PRO A 32 -3.63 9.37 11.91
C PRO A 32 -4.15 8.62 13.16
N ASP A 33 -5.33 8.02 13.07
CA ASP A 33 -5.88 7.19 14.15
C ASP A 33 -5.06 5.91 14.38
N GLU A 34 -4.49 5.31 13.31
CA GLU A 34 -3.59 4.15 13.41
C GLU A 34 -2.27 4.52 14.10
N LEU A 35 -1.72 5.71 13.82
CA LEU A 35 -0.52 6.22 14.47
C LEU A 35 -0.73 6.58 15.94
N ARG A 36 -1.96 6.95 16.34
CA ARG A 36 -2.28 7.42 17.70
C ARG A 36 -2.70 6.29 18.65
N PHE A 37 -3.56 5.39 18.18
CA PHE A 37 -4.17 4.35 19.02
C PHE A 37 -3.64 2.95 18.72
N GLY A 38 -2.72 2.82 17.76
CA GLY A 38 -2.34 1.54 17.19
C GLY A 38 -3.43 1.00 16.27
N ARG A 39 -3.10 -0.05 15.53
CA ARG A 39 -4.02 -0.71 14.59
C ARG A 39 -5.19 -1.32 15.35
N SER A 40 -6.32 -0.63 15.39
CA SER A 40 -7.58 -1.19 15.86
C SER A 40 -7.99 -2.28 14.86
N GLY A 41 -8.04 -3.53 15.30
CA GLY A 41 -8.14 -4.73 14.47
C GLY A 41 -9.40 -4.80 13.59
N GLY A 42 -9.36 -4.15 12.43
CA GLY A 42 -10.44 -4.23 11.43
C GLY A 42 -10.12 -3.77 10.02
N ALA A 43 -8.96 -3.13 9.76
CA ALA A 43 -8.62 -2.63 8.43
C ALA A 43 -7.49 -3.39 7.72
N ILE A 44 -7.06 -4.54 8.28
CA ILE A 44 -6.26 -5.50 7.54
C ILE A 44 -7.19 -6.44 6.76
N LYS A 45 -7.86 -5.91 5.74
CA LYS A 45 -8.43 -6.74 4.65
C LYS A 45 -8.26 -6.12 3.25
N ALA A 46 -7.62 -4.94 3.14
CA ALA A 46 -7.28 -4.36 1.83
C ALA A 46 -5.77 -4.14 1.65
N ALA A 47 -4.97 -4.10 2.72
CA ALA A 47 -3.51 -3.94 2.66
C ALA A 47 -2.73 -5.22 3.01
N GLU A 48 -3.43 -6.32 3.34
CA GLU A 48 -2.86 -7.66 3.56
C GLU A 48 -2.91 -8.57 2.33
N ALA A 49 -3.07 -7.99 1.15
CA ALA A 49 -2.25 -8.46 0.04
C ALA A 49 -0.87 -7.80 0.21
N THR A 50 -0.19 -8.13 1.30
CA THR A 50 1.26 -7.98 1.40
C THR A 50 1.83 -8.98 0.41
N THR A 51 1.72 -8.64 -0.87
CA THR A 51 2.69 -9.06 -1.85
C THR A 51 3.98 -8.42 -1.36
N ASP A 52 4.65 -9.13 -0.46
CA ASP A 52 5.99 -8.79 -0.06
C ASP A 52 6.77 -8.64 -1.38
N PRO A 53 7.34 -7.47 -1.70
CA PRO A 53 8.00 -7.26 -2.98
C PRO A 53 9.22 -8.19 -3.14
N ALA A 54 9.68 -8.83 -2.05
CA ALA A 54 10.67 -9.90 -2.07
C ALA A 54 10.08 -11.31 -2.31
N SER A 55 8.76 -11.48 -2.15
CA SER A 55 8.02 -12.71 -2.49
C SER A 55 7.48 -12.72 -3.92
N LEU A 56 7.66 -11.63 -4.67
CA LEU A 56 7.36 -11.58 -6.10
C LEU A 56 8.38 -12.39 -6.89
N SER A 57 7.91 -13.21 -7.84
CA SER A 57 8.80 -13.82 -8.82
C SER A 57 9.51 -12.71 -9.62
N MET A 58 10.71 -12.99 -10.15
CA MET A 58 11.42 -12.04 -11.02
C MET A 58 10.54 -11.58 -12.20
N ALA A 59 9.66 -12.46 -12.69
CA ALA A 59 8.70 -12.14 -13.75
C ALA A 59 7.67 -11.10 -13.31
N ASP A 60 7.10 -11.24 -12.10
CA ASP A 60 6.11 -10.30 -11.59
C ASP A 60 6.75 -8.94 -11.30
N ARG A 61 7.99 -8.96 -10.77
CA ARG A 61 8.76 -7.74 -10.51
C ARG A 61 9.08 -6.98 -11.80
N GLU A 62 9.45 -7.71 -12.86
CA GLU A 62 9.65 -7.12 -14.19
C GLU A 62 8.35 -6.53 -14.75
N MET A 63 7.24 -7.26 -14.61
CA MET A 63 5.93 -6.80 -15.06
C MET A 63 5.53 -5.48 -14.39
N VAL A 64 5.67 -5.38 -13.06
CA VAL A 64 5.37 -4.15 -12.31
C VAL A 64 6.25 -2.99 -12.77
N SER A 65 7.55 -3.23 -12.98
CA SER A 65 8.48 -2.21 -13.47
C SER A 65 8.05 -1.65 -14.84
N ARG A 66 7.70 -2.53 -15.79
CA ARG A 66 7.23 -2.13 -17.12
C ARG A 66 5.90 -1.38 -17.03
N TYR A 67 4.96 -1.88 -16.22
CA TYR A 67 3.67 -1.24 -16.01
C TYR A 67 3.79 0.18 -15.44
N LEU A 68 4.71 0.41 -14.50
CA LEU A 68 4.94 1.76 -13.94
C LEU A 68 5.58 2.73 -14.94
N GLY A 69 6.29 2.22 -15.96
CA GLY A 69 6.85 3.03 -17.05
C GLY A 69 5.86 3.41 -18.15
N LEU A 70 4.64 2.86 -18.14
CA LEU A 70 3.61 3.13 -19.14
C LEU A 70 2.89 4.47 -18.89
N ASP A 71 2.38 5.07 -19.96
CA ASP A 71 1.51 6.25 -19.86
C ASP A 71 0.16 5.90 -19.18
N VAL A 72 -0.54 6.91 -18.70
CA VAL A 72 -1.85 6.77 -18.05
C VAL A 72 -2.85 5.98 -18.91
N ASN A 73 -2.87 6.22 -20.23
CA ASN A 73 -3.80 5.54 -21.12
C ASN A 73 -3.49 4.03 -21.25
N ASP A 74 -2.21 3.69 -21.37
CA ASP A 74 -1.77 2.29 -21.50
C ASP A 74 -1.96 1.52 -20.20
N ARG A 75 -1.68 2.15 -19.05
CA ARG A 75 -1.97 1.58 -17.72
C ARG A 75 -3.45 1.28 -17.53
N LYS A 76 -4.34 2.14 -18.05
CA LYS A 76 -5.79 1.91 -18.02
C LYS A 76 -6.16 0.64 -18.79
N THR A 77 -5.65 0.50 -20.01
CA THR A 77 -5.89 -0.69 -20.84
C THR A 77 -5.42 -1.97 -20.14
N VAL A 78 -4.22 -1.97 -19.55
CA VAL A 78 -3.70 -3.14 -18.81
C VAL A 78 -4.60 -3.49 -17.62
N ARG A 79 -5.08 -2.49 -16.86
CA ARG A 79 -6.01 -2.72 -15.74
C ARG A 79 -7.32 -3.35 -16.19
N GLU A 80 -7.89 -2.88 -17.29
CA GLU A 80 -9.13 -3.43 -17.83
C GLU A 80 -8.98 -4.90 -18.23
N VAL A 81 -7.86 -5.26 -18.87
CA VAL A 81 -7.56 -6.64 -19.24
C VAL A 81 -7.41 -7.53 -18.00
N VAL A 82 -6.66 -7.08 -16.99
CA VAL A 82 -6.50 -7.84 -15.73
C VAL A 82 -7.84 -8.02 -15.03
N THR A 83 -8.67 -6.97 -14.97
CA THR A 83 -10.02 -7.05 -14.42
C THR A 83 -10.88 -8.06 -15.19
N ALA A 84 -10.89 -7.99 -16.52
CA ALA A 84 -11.67 -8.90 -17.35
C ALA A 84 -11.23 -10.36 -17.17
N LEU A 85 -9.92 -10.62 -17.13
CA LEU A 85 -9.37 -11.96 -16.90
C LEU A 85 -9.68 -12.47 -15.48
N SER A 86 -9.60 -11.62 -14.46
CA SER A 86 -9.94 -11.97 -13.08
C SER A 86 -11.42 -12.33 -12.95
N LEU A 87 -12.30 -11.51 -13.54
CA LEU A 87 -13.74 -11.80 -13.59
C LEU A 87 -14.00 -13.11 -14.34
N ALA A 88 -13.40 -13.33 -15.51
CA ALA A 88 -13.56 -14.57 -16.26
C ALA A 88 -13.08 -15.80 -15.50
N ALA A 89 -11.96 -15.69 -14.76
CA ALA A 89 -11.45 -16.76 -13.91
C ALA A 89 -12.41 -17.09 -12.75
N SER A 90 -13.06 -16.09 -12.16
CA SER A 90 -14.10 -16.30 -11.13
C SER A 90 -15.36 -16.97 -11.67
N HIS A 91 -15.62 -16.89 -12.98
CA HIS A 91 -16.79 -17.50 -13.63
C HIS A 91 -16.52 -18.90 -14.21
N LYS A 92 -15.29 -19.43 -14.11
CA LYS A 92 -14.98 -20.79 -14.58
C LYS A 92 -15.54 -21.80 -13.55
N PRO A 93 -16.60 -22.57 -13.85
CA PRO A 93 -17.05 -23.61 -12.93
C PRO A 93 -15.94 -24.66 -12.80
N LYS A 94 -15.63 -25.07 -11.56
CA LYS A 94 -14.81 -26.26 -11.30
C LYS A 94 -15.48 -27.44 -12.00
N ALA A 95 -14.84 -27.93 -13.06
CA ALA A 95 -15.11 -29.24 -13.64
C ALA A 95 -14.32 -30.30 -12.86
#